data_AF-K4LQL3-F1
#
_entry.id   AF-K4LQL3-F1
#
_cell.length_a   1.000
_cell.length_b   1.000
_cell.length_c   1.000
_cell.angle_alpha   90.00
_cell.angle_beta   90.00
_cell.angle_gamma   90.00
#
_symmetry.space_group_name_H-M   'P 1'
#
loop_
_entity.id
_entity.type
_entity.pdbx_description
1 polymer ?
#
loop_
_entity_poly.entity_id
_entity_poly.type
_entity_poly.pdbx_seq_one_letter_code
_entity_poly.pdbx_strand_id
1 'polypeptide(L)'
;MGRLRRYRERIEYEMQSVKLKSVHGIIMHTLQQEFGRSRLESEVLASRSIDWLNALDVPVVPGQMRLSVPSTISRRYALSHRCEVTITAVNAGEDTEVWQEFGLAAMQRRRLLRWLYEIHRQGGWAGLTELAAWANLTPTALGNRLAPVRKLGIWLPHVGGPPPTRTTWPWSHGL
;
A
#
# COMPACT_ATOMS: atom_id res chain seq x y z
N MET A 1 28.75 -9.95 36.16
CA MET A 1 29.25 -10.21 34.78
C MET A 1 28.32 -11.16 34.05
N GLY A 2 27.32 -10.66 33.28
CA GLY A 2 26.34 -11.53 32.58
C GLY A 2 25.62 -10.90 31.37
N ARG A 3 26.08 -9.73 30.88
CA ARG A 3 25.38 -8.93 29.86
C ARG A 3 25.77 -9.21 28.40
N LEU A 4 26.97 -9.75 28.14
CA LEU A 4 27.46 -9.95 26.76
C LEU A 4 26.82 -11.14 26.03
N ARG A 5 26.46 -12.22 26.77
CA ARG A 5 25.86 -13.43 26.17
C ARG A 5 24.43 -13.19 25.69
N ARG A 6 23.62 -12.48 26.48
CA ARG A 6 22.24 -12.07 26.13
C ARG A 6 22.17 -11.08 24.96
N TYR A 7 23.21 -10.27 24.77
CA TYR A 7 23.27 -9.34 23.64
C TYR A 7 23.49 -10.06 22.30
N ARG A 8 24.38 -11.06 22.28
CA ARG A 8 24.59 -11.91 21.09
C ARG A 8 23.36 -12.76 20.75
N GLU A 9 22.70 -13.34 21.76
CA GLU A 9 21.45 -14.10 21.59
C GLU A 9 20.31 -13.20 21.05
N ARG A 10 20.23 -11.94 21.52
CA ARG A 10 19.26 -10.97 21.01
C ARG A 10 19.55 -10.58 19.56
N ILE A 11 20.81 -10.36 19.20
CA ILE A 11 21.20 -10.08 17.82
C ILE A 11 20.92 -11.29 16.93
N GLU A 12 21.21 -12.52 17.35
CA GLU A 12 20.87 -13.73 16.59
C GLU A 12 19.36 -13.89 16.42
N TYR A 13 18.56 -13.61 17.46
CA TYR A 13 17.10 -13.61 17.38
C TYR A 13 16.56 -12.51 16.46
N GLU A 14 17.09 -11.29 16.56
CA GLU A 14 16.73 -10.17 15.67
C GLU A 14 17.18 -10.43 14.22
N MET A 15 18.35 -11.04 14.01
CA MET A 15 18.84 -11.45 12.68
C MET A 15 18.03 -12.62 12.10
N GLN A 16 17.60 -13.59 12.91
CA GLN A 16 16.67 -14.64 12.48
C GLN A 16 15.26 -14.07 12.21
N SER A 17 14.81 -13.10 12.99
CA SER A 17 13.56 -12.36 12.76
C SER A 17 13.62 -11.54 11.46
N VAL A 18 14.78 -10.97 11.12
CA VAL A 18 15.02 -10.30 9.82
C VAL A 18 15.08 -11.32 8.68
N LYS A 19 15.63 -12.53 8.91
CA LYS A 19 15.63 -13.63 7.93
C LYS A 19 14.20 -14.13 7.63
N LEU A 20 13.33 -14.16 8.64
CA LEU A 20 11.89 -14.42 8.51
C LEU A 20 11.15 -13.29 7.77
N LYS A 21 11.68 -12.06 7.77
CA LYS A 21 11.19 -10.91 7.00
C LYS A 21 11.83 -10.78 5.61
N SER A 22 12.54 -11.80 5.14
CA SER A 22 12.95 -11.85 3.73
C SER A 22 11.69 -11.94 2.85
N VAL A 23 11.73 -11.34 1.65
CA VAL A 23 10.63 -11.45 0.67
C VAL A 23 10.24 -12.91 0.44
N HIS A 24 11.24 -13.81 0.37
CA HIS A 24 11.04 -15.26 0.30
C HIS A 24 10.26 -15.81 1.50
N GLY A 25 10.67 -15.46 2.71
CA GLY A 25 10.00 -15.86 3.96
C GLY A 25 8.57 -15.35 4.06
N ILE A 26 8.32 -14.12 3.62
CA ILE A 26 6.99 -13.51 3.57
C ILE A 26 6.09 -14.29 2.60
N ILE A 27 6.55 -14.53 1.37
CA ILE A 27 5.77 -15.27 0.36
C ILE A 27 5.47 -16.69 0.87
N MET A 28 6.47 -17.39 1.43
CA MET A 28 6.26 -18.72 2.01
C MET A 28 5.22 -18.70 3.14
N HIS A 29 5.29 -17.73 4.04
CA HIS A 29 4.37 -17.61 5.16
C HIS A 29 2.93 -17.34 4.67
N THR A 30 2.76 -16.42 3.72
CA THR A 30 1.46 -16.13 3.09
C THR A 30 0.89 -17.37 2.39
N LEU A 31 1.69 -18.11 1.62
CA LEU A 31 1.23 -19.32 0.93
C LEU A 31 0.77 -20.43 1.91
N GLN A 32 1.41 -20.56 3.06
CA GLN A 32 1.02 -21.53 4.08
C GLN A 32 -0.21 -21.10 4.86
N GLN A 33 -0.23 -19.85 5.36
CA GLN A 33 -1.28 -19.37 6.26
C GLN A 33 -2.56 -18.99 5.53
N GLU A 34 -2.45 -18.36 4.36
CA GLU A 34 -3.61 -17.83 3.64
C GLU A 34 -4.10 -18.78 2.53
N PHE A 35 -3.20 -19.57 1.95
CA PHE A 35 -3.52 -20.47 0.82
C PHE A 35 -3.43 -21.96 1.16
N GLY A 36 -3.13 -22.31 2.41
CA GLY A 36 -3.13 -23.69 2.91
C GLY A 36 -2.13 -24.62 2.21
N ARG A 37 -1.06 -24.07 1.62
CA ARG A 37 -0.08 -24.85 0.85
C ARG A 37 0.86 -25.61 1.77
N SER A 38 1.32 -26.78 1.32
CA SER A 38 2.34 -27.53 2.03
C SER A 38 3.67 -26.77 2.07
N ARG A 39 4.56 -27.09 3.01
CA ARG A 39 5.87 -26.44 3.14
C ARG A 39 6.67 -26.51 1.84
N LEU A 40 6.71 -27.69 1.21
CA LEU A 40 7.44 -27.94 -0.03
C LEU A 40 6.86 -27.16 -1.21
N GLU A 41 5.54 -27.18 -1.38
CA GLU A 41 4.88 -26.38 -2.43
C GLU A 41 5.10 -24.88 -2.22
N SER A 42 5.05 -24.42 -0.98
CA SER A 42 5.27 -23.01 -0.64
C SER A 42 6.69 -22.57 -0.96
N GLU A 43 7.68 -23.43 -0.72
CA GLU A 43 9.10 -23.17 -1.03
C GLU A 43 9.34 -23.07 -2.54
N VAL A 44 8.77 -24.00 -3.32
CA VAL A 44 8.86 -23.99 -4.79
C VAL A 44 8.16 -22.76 -5.37
N LEU A 45 6.95 -22.45 -4.90
CA LEU A 45 6.18 -21.28 -5.35
C LEU A 45 6.84 -19.96 -4.95
N ALA A 46 7.41 -19.86 -3.75
CA ALA A 46 8.12 -18.67 -3.30
C ALA A 46 9.36 -18.39 -4.16
N SER A 47 10.15 -19.43 -4.46
CA SER A 47 11.30 -19.31 -5.36
C SER A 47 10.89 -18.82 -6.75
N ARG A 48 9.87 -19.46 -7.36
CA ARG A 48 9.35 -19.04 -8.68
C ARG A 48 8.76 -17.63 -8.68
N SER A 49 8.11 -17.24 -7.59
CA SER A 49 7.55 -15.89 -7.43
C SER A 49 8.66 -14.86 -7.38
N ILE A 50 9.78 -15.15 -6.70
CA ILE A 50 10.94 -14.28 -6.66
C ILE A 50 11.61 -14.18 -8.03
N ASP A 51 11.81 -15.31 -8.72
CA ASP A 51 12.36 -15.30 -10.08
C ASP A 51 11.50 -14.47 -11.03
N TRP A 52 10.18 -14.61 -10.93
CA TRP A 52 9.23 -13.79 -11.68
C TRP A 52 9.32 -12.30 -11.30
N LEU A 53 9.37 -11.97 -10.01
CA LEU A 53 9.52 -10.60 -9.52
C LEU A 53 10.83 -9.95 -10.02
N ASN A 54 11.93 -10.71 -10.03
CA ASN A 54 13.22 -10.25 -10.55
C ASN A 54 13.18 -10.07 -12.08
N ALA A 55 12.52 -10.98 -12.81
CA ALA A 55 12.38 -10.92 -14.26
C ALA A 55 11.53 -9.74 -14.75
N LEU A 56 10.71 -9.13 -13.89
CA LEU A 56 9.94 -7.94 -14.21
C LEU A 56 10.80 -6.66 -14.32
N ASP A 57 12.11 -6.74 -14.06
CA ASP A 57 13.09 -5.63 -14.09
C ASP A 57 12.57 -4.37 -13.39
N VAL A 58 11.83 -4.57 -12.29
CA VAL A 58 11.25 -3.48 -11.52
C VAL A 58 12.29 -3.00 -10.53
N PRO A 59 12.73 -1.73 -10.57
CA PRO A 59 13.50 -1.18 -9.48
C PRO A 59 12.62 -1.19 -8.23
N VAL A 60 12.85 -2.16 -7.35
CA VAL A 60 12.09 -2.29 -6.10
C VAL A 60 12.60 -1.22 -5.14
N VAL A 61 11.95 -0.05 -5.18
CA VAL A 61 12.15 0.98 -4.16
C VAL A 61 11.37 0.55 -2.92
N PRO A 62 12.03 0.35 -1.76
CA PRO A 62 11.33 -0.03 -0.53
C PRO A 62 10.20 0.95 -0.22
N GLY A 63 9.02 0.42 0.11
CA GLY A 63 7.84 1.23 0.40
C GLY A 63 7.04 1.65 -0.83
N GLN A 64 7.43 1.26 -2.05
CA GLN A 64 6.62 1.42 -3.26
C GLN A 64 5.89 0.13 -3.67
N MET A 65 4.75 0.29 -4.34
CA MET A 65 3.94 -0.80 -4.87
C MET A 65 3.45 -0.45 -6.28
N ARG A 66 3.58 -1.39 -7.23
CA ARG A 66 2.92 -1.30 -8.54
C ARG A 66 1.51 -1.88 -8.44
N LEU A 67 0.55 -1.14 -8.96
CA LEU A 67 -0.86 -1.49 -8.96
C LEU A 67 -1.42 -1.37 -10.38
N SER A 68 -2.26 -2.32 -10.76
CA SER A 68 -3.18 -2.12 -11.88
C SER A 68 -4.40 -1.38 -11.34
N VAL A 69 -4.79 -0.26 -11.96
CA VAL A 69 -5.92 0.57 -11.55
C VAL A 69 -6.77 0.97 -12.77
N PRO A 70 -8.05 1.32 -12.60
CA PRO A 70 -8.86 1.90 -13.65
C PRO A 70 -8.20 3.13 -14.29
N SER A 71 -8.21 3.24 -15.62
CA SER A 71 -7.71 4.40 -16.38
C SER A 71 -8.81 5.41 -16.74
N THR A 72 -10.02 5.20 -16.20
CA THR A 72 -11.21 6.00 -16.47
C THR A 72 -12.01 6.26 -15.20
N ILE A 73 -12.63 7.43 -15.14
CA ILE A 73 -13.58 7.78 -14.08
C ILE A 73 -14.88 6.96 -14.17
N SER A 74 -15.21 6.40 -15.34
CA SER A 74 -16.48 5.70 -15.54
C SER A 74 -16.50 4.35 -14.83
N ARG A 75 -17.49 4.15 -13.94
CA ARG A 75 -17.71 2.85 -13.27
C ARG A 75 -17.95 1.71 -14.26
N ARG A 76 -18.62 1.99 -15.39
CA ARG A 76 -18.94 0.98 -16.41
C ARG A 76 -17.68 0.36 -17.04
N TYR A 77 -16.63 1.17 -17.19
CA TYR A 77 -15.43 0.81 -17.94
C TYR A 77 -14.20 0.56 -17.04
N ALA A 78 -14.37 0.68 -15.71
CA ALA A 78 -13.27 0.58 -14.75
C ALA A 78 -12.60 -0.81 -14.72
N LEU A 79 -13.34 -1.87 -15.04
CA LEU A 79 -12.78 -3.23 -15.10
C LEU A 79 -12.01 -3.50 -16.40
N SER A 80 -12.48 -2.95 -17.54
CA SER A 80 -11.89 -3.23 -18.85
C SER A 80 -10.74 -2.30 -19.22
N HIS A 81 -10.76 -1.05 -18.74
CA HIS A 81 -9.72 -0.07 -19.02
C HIS A 81 -8.86 0.14 -17.80
N ARG A 82 -7.70 -0.54 -17.75
CA ARG A 82 -6.76 -0.43 -16.65
C ARG A 82 -5.40 0.06 -17.11
N CYS A 83 -4.71 0.79 -16.25
CA CYS A 83 -3.31 1.17 -16.42
C CYS A 83 -2.51 0.73 -15.20
N GLU A 84 -1.20 0.64 -15.36
CA GLU A 84 -0.29 0.39 -14.25
C GLU A 84 0.19 1.72 -13.67
N VAL A 85 0.24 1.79 -12.34
CA VAL A 85 0.73 2.94 -11.60
C VAL A 85 1.60 2.48 -10.44
N THR A 86 2.56 3.30 -10.05
CA THR A 86 3.40 3.06 -8.88
C THR A 86 2.99 4.00 -7.76
N ILE A 87 2.70 3.47 -6.57
CA ILE A 87 2.35 4.24 -5.39
C ILE A 87 3.40 4.07 -4.29
N THR A 88 3.50 5.06 -3.40
CA THR A 88 4.27 4.97 -2.16
C THR A 88 3.38 4.36 -1.07
N ALA A 89 3.36 3.03 -1.00
CA ALA A 89 2.59 2.26 -0.03
C ALA A 89 2.85 2.73 1.42
N VAL A 90 4.11 2.90 1.79
CA VAL A 90 4.50 3.39 3.13
C VAL A 90 5.69 4.34 3.01
N ASN A 91 5.56 5.53 3.60
CA ASN A 91 6.71 6.41 3.86
C ASN A 91 7.00 6.32 5.36
N ALA A 92 8.00 5.51 5.75
CA ALA A 92 8.22 5.16 7.15
C ALA A 92 8.54 6.38 8.04
N GLY A 93 9.26 7.39 7.53
CA GLY A 93 9.57 8.60 8.30
C GLY A 93 8.29 9.40 8.58
N GLU A 94 7.68 9.92 7.51
CA GLU A 94 6.53 10.81 7.63
C GLU A 94 5.28 10.13 8.20
N ASP A 95 5.03 8.86 7.84
CA ASP A 95 3.86 8.14 8.36
C ASP A 95 4.02 7.87 9.88
N THR A 96 5.25 7.64 10.35
CA THR A 96 5.51 7.46 11.79
C THR A 96 5.37 8.78 12.55
N GLU A 97 5.87 9.88 12.02
CA GLU A 97 5.72 11.22 12.64
C GLU A 97 4.23 11.58 12.80
N VAL A 98 3.45 11.45 11.73
CA VAL A 98 2.01 11.76 11.74
C VAL A 98 1.24 10.81 12.67
N TRP A 99 1.67 9.54 12.76
CA TRP A 99 1.06 8.60 13.69
C TRP A 99 1.34 8.98 15.15
N GLN A 100 2.56 9.40 15.48
CA GLN A 100 2.95 9.82 16.82
C GLN A 100 2.21 11.09 17.25
N GLU A 101 2.06 12.06 16.34
CA GLU A 101 1.45 13.36 16.66
C GLU A 101 -0.09 13.33 16.62
N PHE A 102 -0.69 12.67 15.63
CA PHE A 102 -2.13 12.77 15.34
C PHE A 102 -2.88 11.43 15.39
N GLY A 103 -2.18 10.33 15.65
CA GLY A 103 -2.75 9.00 15.78
C GLY A 103 -3.04 8.28 14.46
N LEU A 104 -3.47 7.01 14.59
CA LEU A 104 -3.57 6.06 13.48
C LEU A 104 -4.51 6.53 12.37
N ALA A 105 -5.64 7.14 12.74
CA ALA A 105 -6.63 7.59 11.76
C ALA A 105 -6.12 8.73 10.88
N ALA A 106 -5.28 9.62 11.43
CA ALA A 106 -4.68 10.71 10.68
C ALA A 106 -3.61 10.20 9.72
N MET A 107 -2.73 9.30 10.19
CA MET A 107 -1.72 8.65 9.34
C MET A 107 -2.38 7.87 8.19
N GLN A 108 -3.40 7.06 8.48
CA GLN A 108 -4.13 6.31 7.46
C GLN A 108 -4.77 7.24 6.43
N ARG A 109 -5.39 8.35 6.87
CA ARG A 109 -5.97 9.35 5.97
C ARG A 109 -4.90 9.97 5.07
N ARG A 110 -3.77 10.41 5.64
CA ARG A 110 -2.66 10.98 4.87
C ARG A 110 -2.15 10.02 3.81
N ARG A 111 -1.96 8.75 4.16
CA ARG A 111 -1.56 7.69 3.23
C ARG A 111 -2.57 7.51 2.10
N LEU A 112 -3.86 7.44 2.41
CA LEU A 112 -4.92 7.33 1.40
C LEU A 112 -4.92 8.54 0.44
N LEU A 113 -4.70 9.76 0.94
CA LEU A 113 -4.61 10.95 0.11
C LEU A 113 -3.39 10.91 -0.81
N ARG A 114 -2.24 10.47 -0.30
CA ARG A 114 -1.03 10.25 -1.11
C ARG A 114 -1.31 9.26 -2.24
N TRP A 115 -1.92 8.12 -1.95
CA TRP A 115 -2.25 7.13 -2.98
C TRP A 115 -3.23 7.66 -4.03
N LEU A 116 -4.30 8.33 -3.60
CA LEU A 116 -5.27 8.95 -4.53
C LEU A 116 -4.58 9.94 -5.48
N TYR A 117 -3.69 10.77 -4.94
CA TYR A 117 -2.91 11.73 -5.72
C TYR A 117 -1.94 11.05 -6.69
N GLU A 118 -1.14 10.09 -6.21
CA GLU A 118 -0.15 9.38 -7.04
C GLU A 118 -0.80 8.60 -8.17
N ILE A 119 -1.93 7.93 -7.89
CA ILE A 119 -2.73 7.23 -8.90
C ILE A 119 -3.21 8.21 -9.96
N HIS A 120 -3.79 9.34 -9.53
CA HIS A 120 -4.35 10.32 -10.47
C HIS A 120 -3.28 11.00 -11.33
N ARG A 121 -2.14 11.37 -10.73
CA ARG A 121 -0.96 11.92 -11.40
C ARG A 121 -0.47 11.04 -12.56
N GLN A 122 -0.66 9.73 -12.46
CA GLN A 122 -0.24 8.74 -13.47
C GLN A 122 -1.37 8.37 -14.45
N GLY A 123 -2.48 9.12 -14.46
CA GLY A 123 -3.61 8.87 -15.35
C GLY A 123 -4.57 7.77 -14.89
N GLY A 124 -4.37 7.25 -13.67
CA GLY A 124 -5.26 6.27 -13.05
C GLY A 124 -6.40 6.91 -12.24
N TRP A 125 -7.35 6.08 -11.84
CA TRP A 125 -8.49 6.41 -10.99
C TRP A 125 -8.66 5.32 -9.93
N ALA A 126 -8.63 5.69 -8.65
CA ALA A 126 -8.76 4.71 -7.59
C ALA A 126 -10.20 4.15 -7.52
N GLY A 127 -10.35 2.82 -7.56
CA GLY A 127 -11.57 2.17 -7.13
C GLY A 127 -11.66 2.18 -5.61
N LEU A 128 -12.72 2.74 -5.01
CA LEU A 128 -12.81 2.83 -3.54
C LEU A 128 -12.79 1.46 -2.84
N THR A 129 -13.31 0.42 -3.48
CA THR A 129 -13.24 -0.96 -2.95
C THR A 129 -11.81 -1.49 -2.95
N GLU A 130 -11.07 -1.29 -4.04
CA GLU A 130 -9.66 -1.70 -4.16
C GLU A 130 -8.79 -0.90 -3.18
N LEU A 131 -9.03 0.41 -3.09
CA LEU A 131 -8.37 1.30 -2.14
C LEU A 131 -8.58 0.87 -0.68
N ALA A 132 -9.81 0.45 -0.34
CA ALA A 132 -10.12 -0.09 0.98
C ALA A 132 -9.32 -1.38 1.24
N ALA A 133 -9.29 -2.29 0.27
CA ALA A 133 -8.55 -3.55 0.36
C ALA A 133 -7.04 -3.33 0.53
N TRP A 134 -6.41 -2.45 -0.27
CA TRP A 134 -4.99 -2.13 -0.14
C TRP A 134 -4.64 -1.49 1.20
N ALA A 135 -5.55 -0.69 1.76
CA ALA A 135 -5.36 -0.06 3.06
C ALA A 135 -5.72 -0.97 4.25
N ASN A 136 -6.18 -2.20 3.99
CA ASN A 136 -6.76 -3.10 4.98
C ASN A 136 -7.86 -2.42 5.82
N LEU A 137 -8.78 -1.73 5.15
CA LEU A 137 -9.92 -1.02 5.74
C LEU A 137 -11.23 -1.61 5.22
N THR A 138 -12.25 -1.64 6.07
CA THR A 138 -13.63 -1.88 5.61
C THR A 138 -14.12 -0.66 4.79
N PRO A 139 -15.13 -0.82 3.92
CA PRO A 139 -15.72 0.32 3.20
C PRO A 139 -16.20 1.43 4.13
N THR A 140 -16.77 1.07 5.28
CA THR A 140 -17.20 2.02 6.32
C THR A 140 -16.01 2.74 6.94
N ALA A 141 -14.93 2.04 7.28
CA ALA A 141 -13.72 2.65 7.81
C ALA A 141 -13.07 3.60 6.80
N LEU A 142 -12.99 3.22 5.53
CA LEU A 142 -12.51 4.08 4.45
C LEU A 142 -13.36 5.36 4.36
N GLY A 143 -14.70 5.22 4.36
CA GLY A 143 -15.63 6.35 4.38
C GLY A 143 -15.36 7.31 5.56
N ASN A 144 -15.18 6.77 6.76
CA ASN A 144 -14.86 7.55 7.96
C ASN A 144 -13.49 8.25 7.87
N ARG A 145 -12.50 7.64 7.22
CA ARG A 145 -11.18 8.28 7.00
C ARG A 145 -11.26 9.46 6.04
N LEU A 146 -12.05 9.34 4.98
CA LEU A 146 -12.19 10.35 3.93
C LEU A 146 -13.26 11.42 4.24
N ALA A 147 -14.20 11.16 5.15
CA ALA A 147 -15.28 12.09 5.47
C ALA A 147 -14.80 13.49 5.91
N PRO A 148 -13.78 13.64 6.77
CA PRO A 148 -13.26 14.97 7.13
C PRO A 148 -12.73 15.75 5.92
N VAL A 149 -12.09 15.06 4.96
CA VAL A 149 -11.55 15.67 3.74
C VAL A 149 -12.66 16.16 2.84
N ARG A 150 -13.72 15.34 2.68
CA ARG A 150 -14.92 15.74 1.91
C ARG A 150 -15.63 16.95 2.53
N LYS A 151 -15.69 17.04 3.86
CA LYS A 151 -16.27 18.20 4.57
C LYS A 151 -15.50 19.50 4.31
N LEU A 152 -14.19 19.41 4.05
CA LEU A 152 -13.36 20.55 3.66
C LEU A 152 -13.53 20.96 2.19
N GLY A 153 -14.41 20.29 1.43
CA GLY A 153 -14.60 20.56 0.00
C GLY A 153 -13.44 20.11 -0.88
N ILE A 154 -12.51 19.32 -0.35
CA ILE A 154 -11.38 18.79 -1.10
C ILE A 154 -11.88 17.69 -2.06
N TRP A 155 -11.60 17.87 -3.35
CA TRP A 155 -11.89 16.88 -4.36
C TRP A 155 -10.99 15.63 -4.25
N LEU A 156 -11.59 14.45 -4.38
CA LEU A 156 -10.91 13.16 -4.29
C LEU A 156 -11.00 12.41 -5.64
N PRO A 157 -9.88 12.13 -6.32
CA PRO A 157 -9.88 11.43 -7.60
C PRO A 157 -10.19 9.95 -7.42
N HIS A 158 -11.44 9.54 -7.66
CA HIS A 158 -11.84 8.14 -7.62
C HIS A 158 -12.88 7.81 -8.68
N VAL A 159 -13.00 6.52 -9.00
CA VAL A 159 -13.98 6.03 -9.98
C VAL A 159 -15.40 6.41 -9.56
N GLY A 160 -16.16 6.98 -10.49
CA GLY A 160 -17.52 7.48 -10.29
C GLY A 160 -17.62 8.65 -9.33
N GLY A 161 -16.51 9.34 -9.04
CA GLY A 161 -16.51 10.61 -8.31
C GLY A 161 -17.02 11.77 -9.18
N PRO A 162 -17.45 12.89 -8.57
CA PRO A 162 -17.77 14.10 -9.33
C PRO A 162 -16.50 14.64 -10.02
N PRO A 163 -16.62 15.31 -11.17
CA PRO A 163 -15.48 16.00 -11.78
C PRO A 163 -14.99 17.13 -10.85
N PRO A 164 -13.70 17.49 -10.91
CA PRO A 164 -13.18 18.61 -10.15
C PRO A 164 -13.81 19.92 -10.63
N THR A 165 -14.17 20.80 -9.70
CA THR A 165 -14.54 22.18 -10.00
C THR A 165 -13.35 23.10 -9.73
N ARG A 166 -13.28 24.27 -10.37
CA ARG A 166 -12.19 25.26 -10.19
C ARG A 166 -11.89 25.61 -8.73
N THR A 167 -12.89 25.50 -7.84
CA THR A 167 -12.81 25.79 -6.40
C THR A 167 -12.43 24.59 -5.53
N THR A 168 -12.50 23.36 -6.05
CA THR A 168 -12.31 22.13 -5.26
C THR A 168 -11.01 21.39 -5.58
N TRP A 169 -10.12 22.00 -6.40
CA TRP A 169 -8.86 21.40 -6.84
C TRP A 169 -7.64 21.87 -6.01
N PRO A 170 -7.31 21.19 -4.89
CA PRO A 170 -6.12 21.53 -4.10
C PRO A 170 -4.82 20.95 -4.68
N TRP A 171 -4.89 20.07 -5.68
CA TRP A 171 -3.73 19.27 -6.13
C TRP A 171 -2.77 20.02 -7.09
N SER A 172 -2.95 21.33 -7.26
CA SER A 172 -2.15 22.18 -8.16
C SER A 172 -0.89 22.76 -7.50
N HIS A 173 -0.75 22.62 -6.19
CA HIS A 173 0.44 22.99 -5.43
C HIS A 173 0.93 21.76 -4.69
N GLY A 174 2.18 21.36 -4.94
CA GLY A 174 2.77 20.10 -4.49
C GLY A 174 2.58 19.83 -3.00
N LEU A 175 2.25 18.58 -2.69
CA LEU A 175 2.43 17.97 -1.37
C LEU A 175 3.90 17.65 -1.15
#